data_AF-A0A8S9UUG1-F1
#
_entry.id   AF-A0A8S9UUG1-F1
#
_cell.length_a   1.000
_cell.length_b   1.000
_cell.length_c   1.000
_cell.angle_alpha   90.00
_cell.angle_beta   90.00
_cell.angle_gamma   90.00
#
_symmetry.space_group_name_H-M   'P 1'
#
loop_
_entity.id
_entity.type
_entity.pdbx_description
1 polymer ?
#
loop_
_entity_poly.entity_id
_entity_poly.type
_entity_poly.pdbx_seq_one_letter_code
_entity_poly.pdbx_strand_id
1 'polypeptide(L)'
;MRVVFLQDSVVLRRQYPNHQLWKHSLFSTAEYASFDQELYSLIPAITQPETKSLAVVVPQIADVLKNGMESLHGKLDALAAGIDTLKALSNKRLVLSWEDSTSGHDPLQSAVTQPPFTSCAIPQSLQPRNPKLSRSISTVVDLWKKYSVGLAGNMSISEANEKLGSKWRKDPTEARFYLWRKKYYDAITKTAATHNISPNQAAEKLELARKGDNLSLNAFSRKLDTYTIQL
;
A
#
# COMPACT_ATOMS: atom_id res chain seq x y z
N MET A 1 8.81 -29.47 0.12
CA MET A 1 8.67 -29.41 1.59
C MET A 1 9.46 -30.49 2.35
N ARG A 2 9.84 -31.64 1.77
CA ARG A 2 10.49 -32.75 2.52
C ARG A 2 12.01 -32.62 2.74
N VAL A 3 12.75 -32.02 1.79
CA VAL A 3 14.22 -31.97 1.83
C VAL A 3 14.75 -30.97 2.86
N VAL A 4 14.13 -29.79 2.95
CA VAL A 4 14.51 -28.72 3.89
C VAL A 4 14.40 -29.21 5.34
N PHE A 5 13.31 -29.89 5.68
CA PHE A 5 13.10 -30.42 7.02
C PHE A 5 14.18 -31.44 7.43
N LEU A 6 14.61 -32.29 6.50
CA LEU A 6 15.64 -33.31 6.76
C LEU A 6 17.04 -32.70 6.89
N GLN A 7 17.33 -31.60 6.19
CA GLN A 7 18.57 -30.85 6.39
C GLN A 7 18.57 -30.16 7.76
N ASP A 8 17.46 -29.51 8.11
CA ASP A 8 17.33 -28.77 9.36
C ASP A 8 17.24 -29.70 10.58
N SER A 9 16.85 -30.97 10.40
CA SER A 9 16.70 -31.92 11.50
C SER A 9 17.99 -32.17 12.27
N VAL A 10 19.15 -32.10 11.61
CA VAL A 10 20.47 -32.26 12.23
C VAL A 10 20.75 -31.16 13.27
N VAL A 11 20.36 -29.93 12.96
CA VAL A 11 20.49 -28.78 13.88
C VAL A 11 19.38 -28.82 14.94
N LEU A 12 18.14 -29.04 14.51
CA LEU A 12 16.96 -29.03 15.38
C LEU A 12 17.00 -30.14 16.43
N ARG A 13 17.57 -31.30 16.13
CA ARG A 13 17.72 -32.41 17.08
C ARG A 13 18.63 -32.07 18.25
N ARG A 14 19.66 -31.25 18.02
CA ARG A 14 20.59 -30.80 19.07
C ARG A 14 20.03 -29.64 19.88
N GLN A 15 19.23 -28.77 19.26
CA GLN A 15 18.55 -27.67 19.94
C GLN A 15 17.35 -28.14 20.79
N TYR A 16 16.64 -29.16 20.33
CA TYR A 16 15.42 -29.68 20.98
C TYR A 16 15.45 -31.21 21.12
N PRO A 17 16.36 -31.79 21.93
CA PRO A 17 16.56 -33.24 22.00
C PRO A 17 15.34 -34.02 22.54
N ASN A 18 14.49 -33.37 23.34
CA ASN A 18 13.33 -34.01 23.97
C ASN A 18 12.06 -34.01 23.09
N HIS A 19 12.15 -33.57 21.83
CA HIS A 19 10.98 -33.47 20.95
C HIS A 19 10.51 -34.86 20.47
N GLN A 20 9.19 -35.07 20.42
CA GLN A 20 8.57 -36.36 20.06
C GLN A 20 8.90 -36.84 18.63
N LEU A 21 9.27 -35.90 17.76
CA LEU A 21 9.64 -36.18 16.38
C LEU A 21 10.89 -37.07 16.28
N TRP A 22 11.83 -36.96 17.23
CA TRP A 22 13.08 -37.74 17.22
C TRP A 22 12.91 -39.19 17.66
N LYS A 23 11.76 -39.54 18.26
CA LYS A 23 11.43 -40.91 18.64
C LYS A 23 10.99 -41.77 17.45
N HIS A 24 10.81 -41.16 16.28
CA HIS A 24 10.43 -41.88 15.07
C HIS A 24 11.59 -42.76 14.57
N SER A 25 11.27 -43.94 14.04
CA SER A 25 12.25 -44.95 13.59
C SER A 25 13.25 -44.40 12.57
N LEU A 26 12.79 -43.52 11.68
CA LEU A 26 13.63 -42.81 10.68
C LEU A 26 14.84 -42.07 11.27
N PHE A 27 14.76 -41.52 12.48
CA PHE A 27 15.87 -40.78 13.10
C PHE A 27 16.78 -41.67 13.95
N SER A 28 16.45 -42.95 14.08
CA SER A 28 17.21 -43.96 14.81
C SER A 28 17.94 -44.94 13.88
N THR A 29 17.83 -44.76 12.55
CA THR A 29 18.50 -45.64 11.58
C THR A 29 19.98 -45.26 11.41
N ALA A 30 20.79 -46.24 10.97
CA ALA A 30 22.22 -46.06 10.74
C ALA A 30 22.52 -45.09 9.58
N GLU A 31 21.61 -45.03 8.60
CA GLU A 31 21.68 -44.12 7.46
C GLU A 31 21.51 -42.67 7.90
N TYR A 32 20.55 -42.39 8.80
CA TYR A 32 20.38 -41.05 9.36
C TYR A 32 21.58 -40.63 10.22
N ALA A 33 22.17 -41.55 11.00
CA ALA A 33 23.34 -41.26 11.82
C ALA A 33 24.56 -40.86 10.98
N SER A 34 24.77 -41.54 9.84
CA SER A 34 25.84 -41.22 8.90
C SER A 34 25.61 -39.85 8.24
N PHE A 35 24.36 -39.58 7.84
CA PHE A 35 23.95 -38.28 7.30
C PHE A 35 24.09 -37.13 8.32
N ASP A 36 23.75 -37.34 9.60
CA ASP A 36 23.93 -36.33 10.67
C ASP A 36 25.40 -35.94 10.83
N GLN A 37 26.30 -36.92 10.81
CA GLN A 37 27.74 -36.69 10.93
C GLN A 37 28.31 -35.94 9.72
N GLU A 38 27.96 -36.37 8.52
CA GLU A 38 28.41 -35.74 7.27
C GLU A 38 27.92 -34.28 7.18
N LEU A 39 26.61 -34.05 7.38
CA LEU A 39 26.04 -32.72 7.32
C LEU A 39 26.62 -31.80 8.41
N TYR A 40 26.78 -32.30 9.63
CA TYR A 40 27.33 -31.51 10.73
C TYR A 40 28.78 -31.07 10.48
N SER A 41 29.58 -31.90 9.83
CA SER A 41 30.95 -31.53 9.44
C SER A 41 31.00 -30.40 8.40
N LEU A 42 29.94 -30.26 7.59
CA LEU A 42 29.83 -29.26 6.52
C LEU A 42 29.17 -27.94 6.98
N ILE A 43 28.37 -27.95 8.05
CA ILE A 43 27.70 -26.74 8.59
C ILE A 43 28.66 -25.58 8.90
N PRO A 44 29.85 -25.78 9.51
CA PRO A 44 30.80 -24.69 9.75
C PRO A 44 31.30 -24.02 8.47
N ALA A 45 31.43 -24.78 7.38
CA ALA A 45 31.88 -24.28 6.08
C ALA A 45 30.79 -23.47 5.36
N ILE A 46 29.51 -23.81 5.58
CA ILE A 46 28.35 -23.14 4.94
C ILE A 46 27.92 -21.87 5.70
N THR A 47 28.18 -21.79 7.01
CA THR A 47 27.69 -20.71 7.88
C THR A 47 28.57 -19.42 7.84
N GLN A 48 29.78 -19.47 7.27
CA GLN A 48 30.66 -18.30 7.13
C GLN A 48 30.70 -17.77 5.67
N PRO A 49 29.67 -17.05 5.23
CA PRO A 49 29.94 -15.66 4.80
C PRO A 49 28.82 -14.64 5.12
N GLU A 50 27.57 -15.08 5.30
CA GLU A 50 26.38 -14.19 5.33
C GLU A 50 26.26 -13.39 6.64
N THR A 51 26.64 -14.00 7.77
CA THR A 51 26.51 -13.37 9.11
C THR A 51 27.55 -12.28 9.37
N LYS A 52 28.74 -12.38 8.75
CA LYS A 52 29.76 -11.31 8.79
C LYS A 52 29.28 -10.07 8.03
N SER A 53 28.57 -10.26 6.92
CA SER A 53 27.99 -9.15 6.15
C SER A 53 26.88 -8.45 6.94
N LEU A 54 25.96 -9.20 7.55
CA LEU A 54 24.87 -8.63 8.35
C LEU A 54 25.39 -7.86 9.58
N ALA A 55 26.35 -8.42 10.32
CA ALA A 55 26.92 -7.76 11.50
C ALA A 55 27.63 -6.45 11.16
N VAL A 56 28.19 -6.33 9.95
CA VAL A 56 28.83 -5.10 9.46
C VAL A 56 27.82 -4.04 9.02
N VAL A 57 26.67 -4.44 8.45
CA VAL A 57 25.67 -3.47 7.96
C VAL A 57 24.67 -3.02 9.02
N VAL A 58 24.47 -3.77 10.12
CA VAL A 58 23.56 -3.38 11.21
C VAL A 58 23.90 -2.00 11.81
N PRO A 59 25.17 -1.68 12.15
CA PRO A 59 25.53 -0.35 12.62
C PRO A 59 25.24 0.76 11.59
N GLN A 60 25.51 0.49 10.30
CA GLN A 60 25.23 1.46 9.23
C GLN A 60 23.73 1.76 9.10
N ILE A 61 22.89 0.74 9.23
CA ILE A 61 21.43 0.91 9.21
C ILE A 61 20.96 1.69 10.45
N ALA A 62 21.56 1.44 11.61
CA ALA A 62 21.25 2.17 12.84
C ALA A 62 21.61 3.66 12.69
N ASP A 63 22.75 3.99 12.11
CA ASP A 63 23.17 5.38 11.85
C ASP A 63 22.24 6.08 10.86
N VAL A 64 21.89 5.44 9.75
CA VAL A 64 20.95 6.01 8.77
C VAL A 64 19.59 6.27 9.39
N LEU A 65 19.08 5.34 10.19
CA LEU A 65 17.80 5.50 10.87
C LEU A 65 17.85 6.63 11.90
N LYS A 66 18.91 6.70 12.70
CA LYS A 66 19.12 7.75 13.70
C LYS A 66 19.17 9.13 13.05
N ASN A 67 20.01 9.29 12.02
CA ASN A 67 20.15 10.54 11.29
C ASN A 67 18.83 10.96 10.62
N GLY A 68 18.08 10.00 10.06
CA GLY A 68 16.76 10.24 9.49
C GLY A 68 15.74 10.71 10.53
N MET A 69 15.73 10.09 11.71
CA MET A 69 14.82 10.44 12.78
C MET A 69 15.14 11.81 13.41
N GLU A 70 16.43 12.13 13.57
CA GLU A 70 16.90 13.44 14.02
C GLU A 70 16.51 14.55 13.04
N SER A 71 16.65 14.32 11.73
CA SER A 71 16.22 15.27 10.70
C SER A 71 14.71 15.51 10.71
N LEU A 72 13.92 14.45 10.93
CA LEU A 72 12.47 14.56 11.08
C LEU A 72 12.08 15.34 12.34
N HIS A 73 12.78 15.11 13.46
CA HIS A 73 12.56 15.85 14.70
C HIS A 73 12.81 17.34 14.49
N GLY A 74 13.95 17.71 13.88
CA GLY A 74 14.28 19.11 13.61
C GLY A 74 13.26 19.81 12.70
N LYS A 75 12.70 19.10 11.70
CA LYS A 75 11.61 19.64 10.86
C LYS A 75 10.31 19.84 11.63
N LEU A 76 9.99 18.92 12.55
CA LEU A 76 8.79 19.02 13.39
C LEU A 76 8.91 20.17 14.39
N ASP A 77 10.08 20.36 15.00
CA ASP A 77 10.34 21.48 15.91
C ASP A 77 10.26 22.84 15.19
N ALA A 78 10.83 22.93 13.98
CA ALA A 78 10.72 24.14 13.17
C ALA A 78 9.26 24.47 12.81
N LEU A 79 8.45 23.45 12.50
CA LEU A 79 7.02 23.61 12.24
C LEU A 79 6.26 24.06 13.50
N ALA A 80 6.56 23.47 14.65
CA ALA A 80 5.97 23.86 15.93
C ALA A 80 6.27 25.32 16.27
N ALA A 81 7.53 25.75 16.11
CA ALA A 81 7.94 27.14 16.30
C ALA A 81 7.17 28.10 15.37
N GLY A 82 6.97 27.72 14.10
CA GLY A 82 6.16 28.50 13.15
C GLY A 82 4.71 28.66 13.61
N ILE A 83 4.08 27.60 14.12
CA ILE A 83 2.70 27.66 14.66
C ILE A 83 2.63 28.60 15.88
N ASP A 84 3.63 28.57 16.76
CA ASP A 84 3.66 29.45 17.93
C ASP A 84 3.81 30.92 17.55
N THR A 85 4.62 31.25 16.53
CA THR A 85 4.71 32.62 16.02
C THR A 85 3.38 33.12 15.43
N LEU A 86 2.63 32.27 14.72
CA LEU A 86 1.32 32.63 14.18
C LEU A 86 0.27 32.81 15.29
N LYS A 87 0.28 31.98 16.33
CA LYS A 87 -0.58 32.16 17.50
C LYS A 87 -0.24 33.46 18.24
N ALA A 88 1.05 33.79 18.38
CA ALA A 88 1.48 35.05 18.99
C ALA A 88 1.00 36.27 18.20
N LEU A 89 0.97 36.18 16.86
CA LEU A 89 0.42 37.23 16.00
C LEU A 89 -1.13 37.31 16.10
N SER A 90 -1.82 36.17 16.20
CA SER A 90 -3.28 36.12 16.35
C SER A 90 -3.78 36.80 17.64
N ASN A 91 -2.96 36.84 18.69
CA ASN A 91 -3.28 37.53 19.94
C ASN A 91 -3.09 39.06 19.85
N LYS A 92 -2.47 39.56 18.77
CA LYS A 92 -2.39 41.00 18.46
C LYS A 92 -3.56 41.35 17.54
N ARG A 93 -4.71 41.70 18.14
CA ARG A 93 -5.88 42.21 17.42
C ARG A 93 -5.51 43.51 16.71
N LEU A 94 -5.20 43.43 15.40
CA LEU A 94 -5.15 44.57 14.50
C LEU A 94 -6.58 45.12 14.35
N VAL A 95 -6.93 46.10 15.18
CA VAL A 95 -8.13 46.91 15.01
C VAL A 95 -7.88 47.83 13.82
N LEU A 96 -8.34 47.42 12.64
CA LEU A 96 -8.53 48.33 11.51
C LEU A 96 -9.89 49.00 11.71
N SER A 97 -9.86 50.23 12.22
CA SER A 97 -11.05 51.09 12.33
C SER A 97 -11.46 51.51 10.93
N TRP A 98 -12.64 51.08 10.49
CA TRP A 98 -13.33 51.66 9.35
C TRP A 98 -14.42 52.56 9.91
N GLU A 99 -14.31 53.86 9.65
CA GLU A 99 -15.34 54.84 9.92
C GLU A 99 -15.76 55.42 8.56
N ASP A 100 -17.02 55.21 8.15
CA ASP A 100 -17.93 56.34 7.93
C ASP A 100 -19.39 55.89 7.69
N SER A 101 -20.26 56.53 8.47
CA SER A 101 -21.66 56.96 8.34
C SER A 101 -22.70 56.23 7.47
N THR A 102 -23.72 55.76 8.21
CA THR A 102 -25.18 55.94 8.07
C THR A 102 -25.77 56.33 6.70
N SER A 103 -26.79 55.58 6.28
CA SER A 103 -28.19 56.04 6.13
C SER A 103 -29.05 54.89 5.57
N GLY A 104 -30.21 54.66 6.18
CA GLY A 104 -30.95 53.40 6.11
C GLY A 104 -31.92 53.21 4.94
N HIS A 105 -32.49 52.00 4.89
CA HIS A 105 -33.89 51.73 4.55
C HIS A 105 -34.20 50.24 4.80
N ASP A 106 -35.12 49.97 5.73
CA ASP A 106 -35.97 48.77 5.79
C ASP A 106 -37.22 49.00 4.90
N PRO A 107 -38.20 48.07 4.77
CA PRO A 107 -38.17 46.60 4.74
C PRO A 107 -38.95 46.07 3.51
N LEU A 108 -39.11 44.74 3.34
CA LEU A 108 -40.40 44.06 3.06
C LEU A 108 -40.23 42.56 2.74
N GLN A 109 -41.05 41.77 3.43
CA GLN A 109 -41.30 40.33 3.27
C GLN A 109 -42.01 40.01 1.94
N SER A 110 -41.87 38.78 1.46
CA SER A 110 -42.98 38.03 0.83
C SER A 110 -42.72 36.53 0.82
N ALA A 111 -43.65 35.80 1.43
CA ALA A 111 -43.83 34.36 1.34
C ALA A 111 -44.79 34.04 0.18
N VAL A 112 -44.52 33.01 -0.62
CA VAL A 112 -45.52 32.31 -1.46
C VAL A 112 -45.14 30.83 -1.63
N THR A 113 -45.89 29.97 -0.91
CA THR A 113 -46.74 28.87 -1.39
C THR A 113 -46.24 27.91 -2.50
N GLN A 114 -46.25 26.61 -2.16
CA GLN A 114 -46.14 25.43 -3.04
C GLN A 114 -47.28 25.34 -4.08
N PRO A 115 -47.16 24.51 -5.14
CA PRO A 115 -48.14 23.42 -5.32
C PRO A 115 -47.49 22.12 -5.93
N PRO A 116 -48.22 21.06 -6.35
CA PRO A 116 -48.06 19.72 -5.77
C PRO A 116 -47.71 18.63 -6.80
N PHE A 117 -46.71 17.78 -6.56
CA PHE A 117 -46.53 16.57 -7.38
C PHE A 117 -46.25 15.34 -6.53
N THR A 118 -47.33 14.57 -6.38
CA THR A 118 -47.41 13.12 -6.58
C THR A 118 -46.29 12.27 -5.98
N SER A 119 -46.68 11.61 -4.89
CA SER A 119 -46.12 10.35 -4.39
C SER A 119 -45.63 9.43 -5.51
N CYS A 120 -44.33 9.15 -5.53
CA CYS A 120 -43.82 7.88 -6.00
C CYS A 120 -42.82 7.39 -4.95
N ALA A 121 -43.13 6.25 -4.36
CA ALA A 121 -42.37 5.64 -3.30
C ALA A 121 -40.93 5.37 -3.77
N ILE A 122 -39.95 5.94 -3.05
CA ILE A 122 -38.52 5.67 -3.23
C ILE A 122 -38.21 4.41 -2.40
N PRO A 123 -37.89 3.25 -3.00
CA PRO A 123 -37.40 2.12 -2.24
C PRO A 123 -35.91 2.31 -1.97
N GLN A 124 -35.62 2.72 -0.73
CA GLN A 124 -34.54 2.22 0.12
C GLN A 124 -33.07 2.36 -0.33
N SER A 125 -32.36 3.17 0.46
CA SER A 125 -30.96 2.99 0.87
C SER A 125 -29.84 3.32 -0.14
N LEU A 126 -29.66 4.61 -0.41
CA LEU A 126 -28.38 5.19 -0.85
C LEU A 126 -27.37 5.26 0.32
N GLN A 127 -26.85 4.11 0.75
CA GLN A 127 -25.59 4.08 1.50
C GLN A 127 -24.48 3.94 0.45
N PRO A 128 -23.41 4.76 0.48
CA PRO A 128 -22.26 4.56 -0.40
C PRO A 128 -21.64 3.21 -0.05
N ARG A 129 -21.99 2.19 -0.83
CA ARG A 129 -21.41 0.85 -0.72
C ARG A 129 -19.92 1.02 -0.96
N ASN A 130 -19.11 0.76 0.06
CA ASN A 130 -17.65 0.87 -0.05
C ASN A 130 -17.18 0.11 -1.30
N PRO A 131 -16.33 0.71 -2.14
CA PRO A 131 -15.89 0.08 -3.37
C PRO A 131 -15.06 -1.16 -3.03
N LYS A 132 -15.66 -2.33 -3.19
CA LYS A 132 -14.95 -3.60 -2.99
C LYS A 132 -14.08 -3.88 -4.21
N LEU A 133 -12.81 -4.21 -4.01
CA LEU A 133 -11.92 -4.57 -5.10
C LEU A 133 -12.32 -5.95 -5.65
N SER A 134 -13.20 -5.97 -6.67
CA SER A 134 -13.60 -7.19 -7.39
C SER A 134 -12.39 -8.07 -7.70
N ARG A 135 -12.38 -9.30 -7.17
CA ARG A 135 -11.29 -10.27 -7.32
C ARG A 135 -11.25 -10.90 -8.73
N SER A 136 -12.31 -10.74 -9.51
CA SER A 136 -12.48 -11.28 -10.86
C SER A 136 -11.82 -10.43 -11.96
N ILE A 137 -11.15 -9.32 -11.63
CA ILE A 137 -10.50 -8.46 -12.62
C ILE A 137 -9.15 -9.08 -12.98
N SER A 138 -9.08 -9.66 -14.17
CA SER A 138 -7.91 -10.37 -14.71
C SER A 138 -7.11 -9.56 -15.71
N THR A 139 -7.62 -8.41 -16.19
CA THR A 139 -6.99 -7.60 -17.25
C THR A 139 -6.52 -6.26 -16.69
N VAL A 140 -5.34 -5.79 -17.13
CA VAL A 140 -4.81 -4.45 -16.79
C VAL A 140 -5.73 -3.33 -17.32
N VAL A 141 -6.38 -3.54 -18.47
CA VAL A 141 -7.36 -2.59 -19.05
C VAL A 141 -8.59 -2.43 -18.17
N ASP A 142 -9.17 -3.54 -17.70
CA ASP A 142 -10.31 -3.53 -16.78
C ASP A 142 -9.93 -2.94 -15.41
N LEU A 143 -8.69 -3.13 -14.99
CA LEU A 143 -8.14 -2.54 -13.78
C LEU A 143 -8.07 -1.01 -13.87
N TRP A 144 -7.59 -0.48 -15.00
CA TRP A 144 -7.53 0.96 -15.26
C TRP A 144 -8.93 1.58 -15.40
N LYS A 145 -9.83 0.91 -16.14
CA LYS A 145 -11.23 1.35 -16.30
C LYS A 145 -11.95 1.44 -14.95
N LYS A 146 -11.74 0.46 -14.06
CA LYS A 146 -12.29 0.52 -12.70
C LYS A 146 -11.70 1.68 -11.87
N TYR A 147 -10.45 2.03 -12.11
CA TYR A 147 -9.80 3.13 -11.43
C TYR A 147 -10.35 4.49 -11.84
N SER A 148 -10.57 4.71 -13.13
CA SER A 148 -10.99 5.99 -13.70
C SER A 148 -12.51 6.21 -13.72
N VAL A 149 -13.28 5.21 -14.19
CA VAL A 149 -14.73 5.36 -14.44
C VAL A 149 -15.57 4.75 -13.31
N GLY A 150 -15.01 3.81 -12.55
CA GLY A 150 -15.79 2.97 -11.64
C GLY A 150 -16.53 1.85 -12.40
N LEU A 151 -16.88 0.77 -11.69
CA LEU A 151 -17.57 -0.38 -12.27
C LEU A 151 -18.89 -0.63 -11.51
N ALA A 152 -19.99 -0.80 -12.26
CA ALA A 152 -21.30 -1.21 -11.75
C ALA A 152 -21.91 -0.30 -10.68
N GLY A 153 -21.85 1.03 -10.88
CA GLY A 153 -22.47 2.01 -9.97
C GLY A 153 -21.74 2.21 -8.63
N ASN A 154 -20.52 1.68 -8.50
CA ASN A 154 -19.64 1.97 -7.37
C ASN A 154 -18.73 3.17 -7.72
N MET A 155 -18.44 4.01 -6.72
CA MET A 155 -17.55 5.17 -6.83
C MET A 155 -16.18 4.76 -7.40
N SER A 156 -15.57 5.58 -8.26
CA SER A 156 -14.27 5.27 -8.86
C SER A 156 -13.22 5.10 -7.74
N ILE A 157 -12.21 4.24 -7.96
CA ILE A 157 -11.18 4.00 -6.91
C ILE A 157 -10.39 5.30 -6.63
N SER A 158 -10.20 6.14 -7.65
CA SER A 158 -9.61 7.47 -7.50
C SER A 158 -10.43 8.36 -6.57
N GLU A 159 -11.73 8.48 -6.84
CA GLU A 159 -12.67 9.28 -6.05
C GLU A 159 -12.89 8.72 -4.64
N ALA A 160 -12.84 7.40 -4.47
CA ALA A 160 -12.87 6.75 -3.17
C ALA A 160 -11.61 7.04 -2.34
N ASN A 161 -10.44 7.10 -2.98
CA ASN A 161 -9.21 7.47 -2.29
C ASN A 161 -9.21 8.95 -1.89
N GLU A 162 -9.80 9.82 -2.71
CA GLU A 162 -9.95 11.26 -2.42
C GLU A 162 -10.96 11.51 -1.29
N LYS A 163 -12.16 10.93 -1.39
CA LYS A 163 -13.26 11.20 -0.45
C LYS A 163 -13.17 10.40 0.86
N LEU A 164 -12.69 9.16 0.80
CA LEU A 164 -12.69 8.23 1.94
C LEU A 164 -11.27 7.90 2.44
N GLY A 165 -10.21 8.27 1.72
CA GLY A 165 -8.83 8.06 2.14
C GLY A 165 -8.49 6.58 2.41
N SER A 166 -7.97 6.28 3.61
CA SER A 166 -7.73 4.91 4.07
C SER A 166 -8.98 4.21 4.62
N LYS A 167 -10.07 4.94 4.89
CA LYS A 167 -11.28 4.42 5.56
C LYS A 167 -12.06 3.42 4.72
N TRP A 168 -11.88 3.41 3.40
CA TRP A 168 -12.48 2.40 2.51
C TRP A 168 -11.66 1.10 2.44
N ARG A 169 -10.44 1.09 2.99
CA ARG A 169 -9.50 -0.06 3.04
C ARG A 169 -9.23 -0.51 4.48
N LYS A 170 -10.29 -0.65 5.29
CA LYS A 170 -10.17 -1.12 6.68
C LYS A 170 -9.70 -2.58 6.79
N ASP A 171 -10.01 -3.40 5.79
CA ASP A 171 -9.59 -4.80 5.76
C ASP A 171 -8.11 -4.92 5.30
N PRO A 172 -7.24 -5.61 6.06
CA PRO A 172 -5.83 -5.79 5.70
C PRO A 172 -5.62 -6.48 4.34
N THR A 173 -6.54 -7.34 3.92
CA THR A 173 -6.50 -8.03 2.62
C THR A 173 -6.79 -7.07 1.49
N GLU A 174 -7.82 -6.23 1.64
CA GLU A 174 -8.16 -5.18 0.66
C GLU A 174 -7.07 -4.11 0.58
N ALA A 175 -6.42 -3.78 1.70
CA ALA A 175 -5.27 -2.87 1.73
C ALA A 175 -4.07 -3.41 0.93
N ARG A 176 -3.73 -4.70 1.10
CA ARG A 176 -2.69 -5.37 0.30
C ARG A 176 -3.05 -5.40 -1.18
N PHE A 177 -4.30 -5.75 -1.49
CA PHE A 177 -4.80 -5.76 -2.87
C PHE A 177 -4.71 -4.39 -3.54
N TYR A 178 -5.04 -3.33 -2.80
CA TYR A 178 -4.90 -1.97 -3.29
C TYR A 178 -3.43 -1.61 -3.54
N LEU A 179 -2.51 -1.90 -2.60
CA LEU A 179 -1.09 -1.60 -2.80
C LEU A 179 -0.53 -2.29 -4.04
N TRP A 180 -0.95 -3.53 -4.31
CA TRP A 180 -0.55 -4.23 -5.53
C TRP A 180 -1.15 -3.62 -6.79
N ARG A 181 -2.44 -3.23 -6.76
CA ARG A 181 -3.09 -2.55 -7.89
C ARG A 181 -2.56 -1.13 -8.10
N LYS A 182 -2.12 -0.46 -7.05
CA LYS A 182 -1.50 0.86 -7.10
C LYS A 182 -0.24 0.86 -7.96
N LYS A 183 0.58 -0.19 -7.88
CA LYS A 183 1.75 -0.35 -8.76
C LYS A 183 1.40 -0.26 -10.24
N TYR A 184 0.25 -0.81 -10.64
CA TYR A 184 -0.22 -0.70 -12.02
C TYR A 184 -0.65 0.71 -12.37
N TYR A 185 -1.36 1.42 -11.48
CA TYR A 185 -1.77 2.81 -11.71
C TYR A 185 -0.55 3.71 -11.88
N ASP A 186 0.43 3.58 -11.00
CA ASP A 186 1.68 4.34 -11.03
C ASP A 186 2.49 4.02 -12.30
N ALA A 187 2.54 2.75 -12.73
CA ALA A 187 3.22 2.35 -13.96
C ALA A 187 2.51 2.87 -15.23
N ILE A 188 1.18 2.85 -15.27
CA ILE A 188 0.39 3.37 -16.40
C ILE A 188 0.60 4.88 -16.54
N THR A 189 0.50 5.64 -15.44
CA THR A 189 0.69 7.10 -15.46
C THR A 189 2.13 7.47 -15.83
N LYS A 190 3.13 6.75 -15.30
CA LYS A 190 4.54 6.94 -15.67
C LYS A 190 4.78 6.67 -17.15
N THR A 191 4.24 5.57 -17.69
CA THR A 191 4.38 5.20 -19.10
C THR A 191 3.69 6.22 -20.01
N ALA A 192 2.47 6.64 -19.66
CA ALA A 192 1.73 7.66 -20.39
C ALA A 192 2.51 8.97 -20.47
N ALA A 193 3.10 9.40 -19.34
CA ALA A 193 3.93 10.60 -19.29
C ALA A 193 5.24 10.47 -20.08
N THR A 194 5.90 9.30 -20.00
CA THR A 194 7.21 9.08 -20.67
C THR A 194 7.06 9.03 -22.19
N HIS A 195 6.01 8.38 -22.69
CA HIS A 195 5.83 8.14 -24.12
C HIS A 195 4.80 9.06 -24.78
N ASN A 196 4.23 10.02 -24.04
CA ASN A 196 3.16 10.91 -24.50
C ASN A 196 1.97 10.16 -25.15
N ILE A 197 1.63 8.98 -24.61
CA ILE A 197 0.51 8.17 -25.08
C ILE A 197 -0.67 8.29 -24.12
N SER A 198 -1.88 7.98 -24.59
CA SER A 198 -3.05 7.99 -23.71
C SER A 198 -2.91 6.93 -22.61
N PRO A 199 -3.43 7.17 -21.39
CA PRO A 199 -3.38 6.20 -20.30
C PRO A 199 -4.02 4.85 -20.66
N ASN A 200 -5.03 4.85 -21.53
CA ASN A 200 -5.67 3.63 -22.03
C ASN A 200 -4.71 2.84 -22.94
N GLN A 201 -3.99 3.51 -23.85
CA GLN A 201 -2.97 2.87 -24.69
C GLN A 201 -1.80 2.34 -23.85
N ALA A 202 -1.39 3.05 -22.79
CA ALA A 202 -0.38 2.56 -21.86
C ALA A 202 -0.83 1.29 -21.12
N ALA A 203 -2.10 1.23 -20.69
CA ALA A 203 -2.67 0.05 -20.06
C ALA A 203 -2.73 -1.16 -21.01
N GLU A 204 -3.07 -0.95 -22.28
CA GLU A 204 -3.05 -2.00 -23.32
C GLU A 204 -1.64 -2.54 -23.56
N LYS A 205 -0.64 -1.66 -23.66
CA LYS A 205 0.77 -2.06 -23.82
C LYS A 205 1.28 -2.88 -22.63
N LEU A 206 0.91 -2.50 -21.41
CA LEU A 206 1.22 -3.27 -20.19
C LEU A 206 0.54 -4.65 -20.19
N GLU A 207 -0.70 -4.75 -20.69
CA GLU A 207 -1.39 -6.03 -20.83
C GLU A 207 -0.72 -6.94 -21.88
N LEU A 208 -0.28 -6.37 -23.01
CA LEU A 208 0.46 -7.10 -24.05
C LEU A 208 1.79 -7.64 -23.50
N ALA A 209 2.54 -6.82 -22.76
CA ALA A 209 3.76 -7.23 -22.09
C ALA A 209 3.52 -8.39 -21.11
N ARG A 210 2.47 -8.29 -20.29
CA ARG A 210 2.09 -9.34 -19.35
C ARG A 210 1.75 -10.65 -20.08
N LYS A 211 1.01 -10.58 -21.19
CA LYS A 211 0.64 -11.73 -22.01
C LYS A 211 1.87 -12.37 -22.68
N GLY A 212 2.81 -11.56 -23.18
CA GLY A 212 4.06 -12.05 -23.76
C GLY A 212 4.91 -12.84 -22.75
N ASP A 213 4.98 -12.35 -21.52
CA ASP A 213 5.70 -13.01 -20.42
C ASP A 213 4.93 -14.21 -19.82
N ASN A 214 3.67 -14.44 -20.20
CA ASN A 214 2.77 -15.44 -19.61
C ASN A 214 2.67 -15.35 -18.07
N LEU A 215 2.85 -14.15 -17.51
CA LEU A 215 2.86 -13.95 -16.06
C LEU A 215 1.45 -13.67 -15.54
N SER A 216 1.17 -14.19 -14.34
CA SER A 216 0.00 -13.77 -13.57
C SER A 216 0.10 -12.28 -13.24
N LEU A 217 -1.06 -11.63 -13.04
CA LEU A 217 -1.13 -10.22 -12.65
C LEU A 217 -0.33 -9.94 -11.36
N ASN A 218 -0.22 -10.92 -10.47
CA ASN A 218 0.59 -10.79 -9.26
C ASN A 218 2.09 -10.87 -9.58
N ALA A 219 2.52 -11.83 -10.40
CA ALA A 219 3.93 -11.98 -10.75
C ALA A 219 4.45 -10.79 -11.58
N PHE A 220 3.65 -10.27 -12.51
CA PHE A 220 4.00 -9.12 -13.32
C PHE A 220 4.12 -7.83 -12.48
N SER A 221 3.34 -7.70 -11.40
CA SER A 221 3.41 -6.53 -10.50
C SER A 221 4.78 -6.29 -9.86
N ARG A 222 5.59 -7.36 -9.71
CA ARG A 222 6.95 -7.27 -9.17
C ARG A 222 7.95 -6.76 -10.21
N LYS A 223 7.67 -6.98 -11.49
CA LYS A 223 8.49 -6.49 -12.59
C LYS A 223 8.22 -5.02 -12.91
N LEU A 224 7.04 -4.50 -12.59
CA LEU A 224 6.65 -3.10 -12.90
C LEU A 224 7.63 -2.05 -12.37
N ASP A 225 8.34 -2.32 -11.28
CA ASP A 225 9.31 -1.38 -10.70
C ASP A 225 10.55 -1.19 -11.61
N THR A 226 10.92 -2.22 -12.38
CA THR A 226 12.06 -2.23 -13.32
C THR A 226 11.61 -2.13 -14.78
N TYR A 227 10.34 -2.41 -15.06
CA TYR A 227 9.81 -2.52 -16.41
C TYR A 227 9.56 -1.13 -17.00
N THR A 228 10.38 -0.77 -17.98
CA THR A 228 10.14 0.38 -18.86
C THR A 228 9.71 -0.17 -20.21
N ILE A 229 8.54 0.26 -20.70
CA ILE A 229 8.06 -0.17 -22.01
C ILE A 229 9.04 0.35 -23.07
N GLN A 230 9.76 -0.55 -23.72
CA GLN A 230 10.50 -0.25 -24.93
C GLN A 230 9.47 -0.16 -26.06
N LEU A 231 9.40 0.99 -26.74
CA LEU A 231 8.59 1.18 -27.94
C LEU A 231 9.42 0.99 -29.19
#